data_AF-A0A966VEY4-F1
#
_entry.id   AF-A0A966VEY4-F1
#
_cell.length_a   1.000
_cell.length_b   1.000
_cell.length_c   1.000
_cell.angle_alpha   90.00
_cell.angle_beta   90.00
_cell.angle_gamma   90.00
#
_symmetry.space_group_name_H-M   'P 1'
#
loop_
_entity.id
_entity.type
_entity.pdbx_description
1 polymer ?
#
loop_
_entity_poly.entity_id
_entity_poly.type
_entity_poly.pdbx_seq_one_letter_code
_entity_poly.pdbx_strand_id
1 'polypeptide(L)'
;RFRPADAPSQSATNPNPFREFLPKIALPSGPDPELFVLAPSGNPLYIANEDDSRSILLGNQLVIIEQARVYETRWLSASVNEDQIITLEVYLTTAPAFNVTVTLEFGNQWESANGSTTGSTSLTFTPSNFNVGQSILLKPVDDLTQSLDRLQTVNLLFNSSDSGFNGLSETLSVNVIDNDFQRSTDTLKLPSDGNN
;
A
#
# COMPACT_ATOMS: atom_id res chain seq x y z
N ARG A 1 3.83 -13.75 -82.47
CA ARG A 1 4.64 -14.20 -81.31
C ARG A 1 3.79 -14.02 -80.05
N PHE A 2 3.65 -15.06 -79.24
CA PHE A 2 2.89 -15.14 -77.98
C PHE A 2 3.58 -14.36 -76.82
N ARG A 3 2.79 -13.90 -75.82
CA ARG A 3 3.21 -13.25 -74.54
C ARG A 3 3.57 -14.28 -73.44
N PRO A 4 4.24 -13.90 -72.31
CA PRO A 4 3.57 -13.44 -71.04
C PRO A 4 4.33 -12.24 -70.35
N ALA A 5 3.74 -11.24 -69.68
CA ALA A 5 3.01 -11.09 -68.39
C ALA A 5 3.89 -10.78 -67.14
N ASP A 6 3.35 -9.89 -66.27
CA ASP A 6 3.72 -9.53 -64.86
C ASP A 6 4.72 -8.36 -64.65
N ALA A 7 4.59 -7.37 -63.73
CA ALA A 7 3.70 -7.07 -62.59
C ALA A 7 3.73 -5.52 -62.28
N PRO A 8 2.81 -4.95 -61.47
CA PRO A 8 2.73 -3.49 -61.22
C PRO A 8 3.75 -2.99 -60.17
N SER A 9 4.29 -1.77 -60.36
CA SER A 9 5.09 -1.10 -59.32
C SER A 9 4.17 -0.45 -58.27
N GLN A 10 4.15 -1.02 -57.07
CA GLN A 10 3.61 -0.34 -55.90
C GLN A 10 4.69 0.58 -55.31
N SER A 11 4.44 1.89 -55.34
CA SER A 11 5.18 2.88 -54.57
C SER A 11 4.85 2.66 -53.08
N ALA A 12 5.84 2.22 -52.32
CA ALA A 12 5.69 1.90 -50.90
C ALA A 12 5.52 3.18 -50.07
N THR A 13 4.33 3.35 -49.49
CA THR A 13 4.17 4.08 -48.22
C THR A 13 4.69 3.20 -47.10
N ASN A 14 5.83 3.53 -46.50
CA ASN A 14 6.27 2.89 -45.25
C ASN A 14 6.36 3.93 -44.13
N PRO A 15 5.27 4.19 -43.39
CA PRO A 15 5.36 4.91 -42.14
C PRO A 15 6.07 4.02 -41.11
N ASN A 16 7.19 4.51 -40.61
CA ASN A 16 8.05 3.86 -39.62
C ASN A 16 7.23 3.39 -38.39
N PRO A 17 7.05 2.07 -38.16
CA PRO A 17 6.04 1.58 -37.20
C PRO A 17 6.54 1.47 -35.75
N PHE A 18 7.77 1.91 -35.43
CA PHE A 18 8.41 1.63 -34.15
C PHE A 18 8.56 2.87 -33.24
N ARG A 19 7.50 3.66 -33.07
CA ARG A 19 7.37 4.54 -31.89
C ARG A 19 6.34 3.96 -30.94
N GLU A 20 6.61 2.76 -30.44
CA GLU A 20 5.95 2.28 -29.23
C GLU A 20 6.65 2.88 -28.02
N PHE A 21 5.85 3.55 -27.19
CA PHE A 21 6.23 4.09 -25.89
C PHE A 21 6.55 2.92 -24.96
N LEU A 22 7.79 2.43 -25.00
CA LEU A 22 8.26 1.55 -23.93
C LEU A 22 8.38 2.40 -22.66
N PRO A 23 7.68 2.06 -21.56
CA PRO A 23 7.90 2.74 -20.30
C PRO A 23 9.38 2.61 -19.95
N LYS A 24 9.99 3.69 -19.45
CA LYS A 24 11.34 3.64 -18.94
C LYS A 24 11.27 2.86 -17.62
N ILE A 25 11.56 1.58 -17.68
CA ILE A 25 11.49 0.68 -16.54
C ILE A 25 12.84 0.76 -15.79
N ALA A 26 12.83 1.14 -14.52
CA ALA A 26 13.97 1.09 -13.61
C ALA A 26 13.63 0.17 -12.44
N LEU A 27 14.58 -0.65 -11.99
CA LEU A 27 14.49 -1.37 -10.71
C LEU A 27 14.94 -0.42 -9.60
N PRO A 28 14.31 -0.43 -8.41
CA PRO A 28 14.90 0.18 -7.23
C PRO A 28 16.10 -0.65 -6.80
N SER A 29 17.24 0.01 -6.68
CA SER A 29 18.43 -0.57 -6.06
C SER A 29 18.28 -0.51 -4.54
N GLY A 30 18.38 -1.68 -3.89
CA GLY A 30 18.70 -1.77 -2.47
C GLY A 30 20.16 -1.38 -2.18
N PRO A 31 20.62 -1.52 -0.92
CA PRO A 31 22.02 -1.28 -0.53
C PRO A 31 23.02 -2.23 -1.21
N ASP A 32 22.55 -3.37 -1.72
CA ASP A 32 23.29 -4.40 -2.42
C ASP A 32 23.15 -4.27 -3.95
N PRO A 33 24.14 -4.76 -4.73
CA PRO A 33 24.09 -4.70 -6.18
C PRO A 33 23.15 -5.77 -6.78
N GLU A 34 22.28 -5.37 -7.70
CA GLU A 34 21.48 -6.30 -8.50
C GLU A 34 22.34 -7.27 -9.32
N LEU A 35 21.96 -8.55 -9.37
CA LEU A 35 22.70 -9.57 -10.12
C LEU A 35 22.22 -9.65 -11.58
N PHE A 36 23.16 -9.45 -12.51
CA PHE A 36 22.95 -9.58 -13.96
C PHE A 36 23.60 -10.87 -14.48
N VAL A 37 22.80 -11.79 -15.04
CA VAL A 37 23.33 -13.04 -15.65
C VAL A 37 22.77 -13.22 -17.06
N LEU A 38 23.66 -13.30 -18.04
CA LEU A 38 23.30 -13.66 -19.42
C LEU A 38 23.23 -15.18 -19.58
N ALA A 39 22.17 -15.69 -20.22
CA ALA A 39 22.17 -17.06 -20.70
C ALA A 39 23.37 -17.30 -21.64
N PRO A 40 23.98 -18.50 -21.67
CA PRO A 40 25.08 -18.82 -22.58
C PRO A 40 24.76 -18.59 -24.07
N SER A 41 23.48 -18.62 -24.43
CA SER A 41 22.94 -18.31 -25.76
C SER A 41 22.85 -16.80 -26.07
N GLY A 42 23.18 -15.93 -25.11
CA GLY A 42 23.01 -14.47 -25.22
C GLY A 42 21.57 -13.97 -25.01
N ASN A 43 20.62 -14.89 -24.79
CA ASN A 43 19.19 -14.62 -24.56
C ASN A 43 18.54 -15.87 -23.89
N PRO A 44 17.81 -15.75 -22.76
CA PRO A 44 17.40 -14.53 -22.04
C PRO A 44 18.46 -13.94 -21.10
N LEU A 45 18.29 -12.65 -20.78
CA LEU A 45 18.99 -11.95 -19.70
C LEU A 45 18.19 -12.14 -18.42
N TYR A 46 18.82 -12.69 -17.39
CA TYR A 46 18.27 -12.81 -16.05
C TYR A 46 18.69 -11.59 -15.23
N ILE A 47 17.70 -10.94 -14.62
CA ILE A 47 17.92 -9.94 -13.57
C ILE A 47 17.15 -10.41 -12.34
N ALA A 48 17.84 -10.50 -11.21
CA ALA A 48 17.24 -10.78 -9.93
C ALA A 48 17.39 -9.53 -9.05
N ASN A 49 16.27 -8.99 -8.58
CA ASN A 49 16.28 -8.12 -7.42
C ASN A 49 16.40 -9.03 -6.19
N GLU A 50 17.46 -8.85 -5.39
CA GLU A 50 17.73 -9.67 -4.22
C GLU A 50 16.66 -9.45 -3.12
N ASP A 51 16.06 -8.26 -3.06
CA ASP A 51 15.18 -7.88 -1.95
C ASP A 51 13.72 -8.37 -2.09
N ASP A 52 13.16 -8.41 -3.30
CA ASP A 52 11.70 -8.57 -3.48
C ASP A 52 11.23 -9.89 -4.12
N SER A 53 12.14 -10.84 -4.38
CA SER A 53 11.83 -12.21 -4.87
C SER A 53 10.91 -12.31 -6.10
N ARG A 54 10.75 -11.25 -6.91
CA ARG A 54 9.91 -11.26 -8.12
C ARG A 54 10.75 -11.38 -9.39
N SER A 55 10.37 -12.32 -10.26
CA SER A 55 10.91 -12.48 -11.61
C SER A 55 9.74 -12.65 -12.59
N ILE A 56 9.75 -11.95 -13.74
CA ILE A 56 8.78 -12.18 -14.82
C ILE A 56 9.50 -12.30 -16.17
N LEU A 57 9.04 -13.25 -16.98
CA LEU A 57 9.54 -13.59 -18.31
C LEU A 57 8.62 -12.99 -19.39
N LEU A 58 9.15 -12.19 -20.32
CA LEU A 58 8.41 -11.76 -21.52
C LEU A 58 9.35 -11.58 -22.74
N GLY A 59 9.53 -12.64 -23.54
CA GLY A 59 10.23 -12.56 -24.82
C GLY A 59 11.67 -11.99 -24.76
N ASN A 60 11.99 -11.06 -25.68
CA ASN A 60 13.30 -10.39 -25.80
C ASN A 60 13.42 -9.09 -24.98
N GLN A 61 12.52 -8.84 -24.02
CA GLN A 61 12.51 -7.58 -23.29
C GLN A 61 12.30 -7.82 -21.79
N LEU A 62 13.21 -7.27 -21.00
CA LEU A 62 13.06 -7.20 -19.56
C LEU A 62 11.86 -6.33 -19.20
N VAL A 63 10.88 -6.91 -18.52
CA VAL A 63 9.75 -6.20 -17.92
C VAL A 63 9.92 -6.30 -16.42
N ILE A 64 10.40 -5.23 -15.79
CA ILE A 64 10.39 -5.12 -14.33
C ILE A 64 8.98 -4.68 -13.95
N ILE A 65 8.32 -5.48 -13.12
CA ILE A 65 6.98 -5.18 -12.61
C ILE A 65 7.16 -4.80 -11.15
N GLU A 66 7.56 -3.56 -10.94
CA GLU A 66 7.25 -2.92 -9.67
C GLU A 66 5.73 -2.84 -9.57
N GLN A 67 5.12 -3.46 -8.57
CA GLN A 67 3.75 -3.11 -8.24
C GLN A 67 3.82 -1.71 -7.62
N ALA A 68 3.61 -0.68 -8.46
CA ALA A 68 3.39 0.66 -7.96
C ALA A 68 2.34 0.58 -6.85
N ARG A 69 2.68 1.07 -5.64
CA ARG A 69 1.76 1.03 -4.51
C ARG A 69 0.52 1.84 -4.88
N VAL A 70 -0.62 1.18 -4.94
CA VAL A 70 -1.89 1.78 -5.41
C VAL A 70 -2.62 2.59 -4.33
N TYR A 71 -2.02 2.73 -3.15
CA TYR A 71 -2.54 3.44 -2.00
C TYR A 71 -1.42 4.01 -1.13
N GLU A 72 -1.75 5.02 -0.32
CA GLU A 72 -0.88 5.57 0.70
C GLU A 72 -1.60 5.68 2.04
N THR A 73 -0.83 5.54 3.10
CA THR A 73 -1.27 5.51 4.50
C THR A 73 -0.32 6.37 5.33
N ARG A 74 -0.88 7.14 6.27
CA ARG A 74 -0.08 8.02 7.15
C ARG A 74 -0.76 8.25 8.48
N TRP A 75 -0.05 7.94 9.57
CA TRP A 75 -0.41 8.49 10.87
C TRP A 75 -0.05 9.98 10.92
N LEU A 76 -0.97 10.81 11.40
CA LEU A 76 -0.71 12.25 11.57
C LEU A 76 0.27 12.55 12.71
N SER A 77 0.44 11.60 13.63
CA SER A 77 1.40 11.63 14.74
C SER A 77 2.13 10.30 14.85
N ALA A 78 3.38 10.31 15.33
CA ALA A 78 4.17 9.09 15.53
C ALA A 78 3.79 8.32 16.80
N SER A 79 3.10 8.97 17.74
CA SER A 79 2.66 8.40 19.00
C SER A 79 1.36 9.05 19.50
N VAL A 80 0.70 8.41 20.46
CA VAL A 80 -0.54 8.88 21.09
C VAL A 80 -0.61 8.42 22.55
N ASN A 81 -1.12 9.27 23.45
CA ASN A 81 -1.41 8.86 24.83
C ASN A 81 -2.77 8.15 24.90
N GLU A 82 -2.99 7.31 25.91
CA GLU A 82 -4.22 6.52 26.02
C GLU A 82 -5.51 7.36 26.14
N ASP A 83 -5.42 8.62 26.55
CA ASP A 83 -6.52 9.59 26.62
C ASP A 83 -6.76 10.38 25.31
N GLN A 84 -5.94 10.18 24.29
CA GLN A 84 -5.93 11.00 23.08
C GLN A 84 -6.40 10.26 21.82
N ILE A 85 -6.90 11.05 20.86
CA ILE A 85 -7.24 10.55 19.52
C ILE A 85 -6.00 10.63 18.62
N ILE A 86 -5.78 9.57 17.85
CA ILE A 86 -4.88 9.55 16.71
C ILE A 86 -5.65 9.42 15.40
N THR A 87 -5.12 10.05 14.36
CA THR A 87 -5.70 10.04 13.02
C THR A 87 -4.81 9.28 12.05
N LEU A 88 -5.38 8.29 11.37
CA LEU A 88 -4.81 7.62 10.20
C LEU A 88 -5.45 8.20 8.94
N GLU A 89 -4.64 8.76 8.05
CA GLU A 89 -5.07 9.15 6.71
C GLU A 89 -4.79 8.04 5.70
N VAL A 90 -5.74 7.82 4.79
CA VAL A 90 -5.67 6.85 3.70
C VAL A 90 -6.16 7.50 2.41
N TYR A 91 -5.47 7.28 1.29
CA TYR A 91 -5.97 7.57 -0.06
C TYR A 91 -5.44 6.57 -1.07
N LEU A 92 -6.13 6.45 -2.20
CA LEU A 92 -5.67 5.66 -3.33
C LEU A 92 -4.89 6.56 -4.28
N THR A 93 -3.75 6.06 -4.78
CA THR A 93 -2.92 6.78 -5.75
C THR A 93 -3.35 6.49 -7.19
N THR A 94 -4.12 5.42 -7.38
CA THR A 94 -4.69 5.00 -8.66
C THR A 94 -6.21 4.96 -8.59
N ALA A 95 -6.89 5.45 -9.63
CA ALA A 95 -8.34 5.37 -9.71
C ALA A 95 -8.79 3.91 -9.85
N PRO A 96 -9.65 3.38 -8.96
CA PRO A 96 -10.15 2.03 -9.09
C PRO A 96 -11.25 1.94 -10.15
N ALA A 97 -11.41 0.78 -10.77
CA ALA A 97 -12.51 0.48 -11.71
C ALA A 97 -13.85 0.25 -10.98
N PHE A 98 -13.80 -0.21 -9.73
CA PHE A 98 -14.94 -0.46 -8.86
C PHE A 98 -14.68 0.13 -7.47
N ASN A 99 -15.73 0.30 -6.67
CA ASN A 99 -15.55 0.79 -5.31
C ASN A 99 -14.62 -0.16 -4.51
N VAL A 100 -13.76 0.44 -3.70
CA VAL A 100 -12.81 -0.24 -2.82
C VAL A 100 -13.26 0.03 -1.39
N THR A 101 -13.59 -1.04 -0.66
CA THR A 101 -13.80 -0.97 0.78
C THR A 101 -12.47 -1.24 1.46
N VAL A 102 -12.02 -0.30 2.28
CA VAL A 102 -10.79 -0.41 3.06
C VAL A 102 -11.20 -0.57 4.51
N THR A 103 -10.97 -1.75 5.07
CA THR A 103 -11.29 -2.08 6.46
C THR A 103 -10.03 -1.99 7.30
N LEU A 104 -10.08 -1.22 8.38
CA LEU A 104 -9.08 -1.24 9.44
C LEU A 104 -9.58 -2.13 10.57
N GLU A 105 -8.89 -3.25 10.79
CA GLU A 105 -9.11 -4.15 11.92
C GLU A 105 -8.15 -3.82 13.06
N PHE A 106 -8.67 -3.74 14.27
CA PHE A 106 -7.90 -3.44 15.47
C PHE A 106 -8.33 -4.33 16.65
N GLY A 107 -7.40 -4.55 17.57
CA GLY A 107 -7.63 -5.37 18.76
C GLY A 107 -8.47 -4.65 19.83
N ASN A 108 -8.53 -5.25 21.01
CA ASN A 108 -9.24 -4.70 22.17
C ASN A 108 -8.46 -3.62 22.94
N GLN A 109 -7.34 -3.15 22.39
CA GLN A 109 -6.55 -2.03 22.94
C GLN A 109 -6.88 -0.70 22.25
N TRP A 110 -7.83 -0.73 21.30
CA TRP A 110 -8.24 0.43 20.51
C TRP A 110 -9.75 0.58 20.50
N GLU A 111 -10.20 1.82 20.52
CA GLU A 111 -11.56 2.24 20.26
C GLU A 111 -11.59 3.13 19.02
N SER A 112 -12.57 2.94 18.15
CA SER A 112 -12.84 3.91 17.08
C SER A 112 -13.62 5.10 17.62
N ALA A 113 -13.42 6.29 17.04
CA ALA A 113 -14.23 7.47 17.37
C ALA A 113 -15.73 7.29 17.08
N ASN A 114 -16.09 6.29 16.26
CA ASN A 114 -17.48 5.91 15.98
C ASN A 114 -18.08 4.97 17.06
N GLY A 115 -17.35 4.68 18.14
CA GLY A 115 -17.84 3.95 19.31
C GLY A 115 -17.65 2.44 19.29
N SER A 116 -16.96 1.86 18.28
CA SER A 116 -16.56 0.45 18.32
C SER A 116 -15.31 0.27 19.17
N THR A 117 -15.42 -0.48 20.28
CA THR A 117 -14.34 -0.72 21.26
C THR A 117 -13.60 -2.05 21.07
N THR A 118 -14.13 -2.94 20.23
CA THR A 118 -13.46 -4.16 19.76
C THR A 118 -13.95 -4.42 18.35
N GLY A 119 -13.09 -4.29 17.34
CA GLY A 119 -13.49 -4.65 15.98
C GLY A 119 -12.80 -3.88 14.88
N SER A 120 -13.59 -3.49 13.89
CA SER A 120 -13.11 -2.87 12.67
C SER A 120 -13.90 -1.60 12.32
N THR A 121 -13.28 -0.75 11.52
CA THR A 121 -13.93 0.40 10.88
C THR A 121 -13.56 0.42 9.41
N SER A 122 -14.36 1.05 8.57
CA SER A 122 -14.14 1.02 7.12
C SER A 122 -14.31 2.37 6.45
N LEU A 123 -13.52 2.55 5.39
CA LEU A 123 -13.61 3.64 4.43
C LEU A 123 -14.09 3.08 3.09
N THR A 124 -14.81 3.89 2.32
CA THR A 124 -15.18 3.53 0.94
C THR A 124 -14.57 4.53 -0.02
N PHE A 125 -13.75 4.02 -0.93
CA PHE A 125 -13.26 4.76 -2.07
C PHE A 125 -14.02 4.32 -3.32
N THR A 126 -14.33 5.28 -4.17
CA THR A 126 -15.06 5.17 -5.42
C THR A 126 -14.14 5.70 -6.52
N PRO A 127 -14.41 5.40 -7.80
CA PRO A 127 -13.64 5.94 -8.92
C PRO A 127 -13.55 7.48 -8.94
N SER A 128 -14.48 8.20 -8.27
CA SER A 128 -14.53 9.67 -8.27
C SER A 128 -13.93 10.33 -7.03
N ASN A 129 -13.73 9.61 -5.91
CA ASN A 129 -13.16 10.17 -4.67
C ASN A 129 -11.88 9.45 -4.22
N PHE A 130 -11.33 8.56 -5.04
CA PHE A 130 -10.16 7.73 -4.71
C PHE A 130 -8.94 8.53 -4.22
N ASN A 131 -8.74 9.71 -4.81
CA ASN A 131 -7.61 10.60 -4.54
C ASN A 131 -7.88 11.64 -3.43
N VAL A 132 -9.05 11.56 -2.79
CA VAL A 132 -9.37 12.40 -1.63
C VAL A 132 -8.98 11.64 -0.38
N GLY A 133 -8.04 12.18 0.40
CA GLY A 133 -7.66 11.64 1.71
C GLY A 133 -8.88 11.46 2.61
N GLN A 134 -9.06 10.25 3.12
CA GLN A 134 -10.07 9.91 4.11
C GLN A 134 -9.39 9.49 5.42
N SER A 135 -10.02 9.83 6.54
CA SER A 135 -9.43 9.67 7.86
C SER A 135 -10.16 8.63 8.69
N ILE A 136 -9.40 7.85 9.44
CA ILE A 136 -9.88 7.01 10.53
C ILE A 136 -9.38 7.60 11.84
N LEU A 137 -10.29 7.82 12.78
CA LEU A 137 -9.97 8.31 14.11
C LEU A 137 -10.03 7.13 15.09
N LEU A 138 -8.90 6.89 15.75
CA LEU A 138 -8.75 5.87 16.78
C LEU A 138 -8.36 6.53 18.10
N LYS A 139 -8.77 5.90 19.20
CA LYS A 139 -8.34 6.22 20.55
C LYS A 139 -7.77 4.93 21.15
N PRO A 140 -6.59 4.92 21.77
CA PRO A 140 -6.21 3.77 22.59
C PRO A 140 -7.21 3.60 23.74
N VAL A 141 -7.36 2.39 24.25
CA VAL A 141 -8.17 2.15 25.46
C VAL A 141 -7.42 2.75 26.65
N ASP A 142 -8.11 3.61 27.38
CA ASP A 142 -7.63 4.33 28.56
C ASP A 142 -8.04 3.55 29.82
N ASP A 143 -7.07 3.13 30.63
CA ASP A 143 -7.33 2.39 31.86
C ASP A 143 -6.66 3.02 33.10
N LEU A 144 -6.50 2.26 34.19
CA LEU A 144 -5.85 2.74 35.42
C LEU A 144 -4.64 1.86 35.78
N THR A 145 -4.26 0.98 34.86
CA THR A 145 -3.24 -0.02 35.04
C THR A 145 -1.95 0.45 34.43
N GLN A 146 -1.03 0.85 35.30
CA GLN A 146 0.33 1.19 34.90
C GLN A 146 0.90 0.14 33.94
N SER A 147 1.29 0.63 32.77
CA SER A 147 1.91 -0.12 31.71
C SER A 147 3.17 0.56 31.21
N LEU A 148 3.84 -0.12 30.27
CA LEU A 148 4.91 0.49 29.50
C LEU A 148 4.35 0.96 28.16
N ASP A 149 4.93 2.07 27.67
CA ASP A 149 4.82 2.49 26.29
C ASP A 149 5.05 1.30 25.35
N ARG A 150 4.16 1.16 24.38
CA ARG A 150 4.15 -0.02 23.52
C ARG A 150 3.78 0.33 22.10
N LEU A 151 4.42 -0.36 21.18
CA LEU A 151 4.01 -0.36 19.79
C LEU A 151 2.78 -1.25 19.63
N GLN A 152 1.64 -0.66 19.24
CA GLN A 152 0.43 -1.40 18.93
C GLN A 152 0.21 -1.47 17.43
N THR A 153 -0.42 -2.55 16.96
CA THR A 153 -0.63 -2.82 15.53
C THR A 153 -2.10 -2.80 15.16
N VAL A 154 -2.36 -2.45 13.90
CA VAL A 154 -3.66 -2.49 13.24
C VAL A 154 -3.49 -3.04 11.83
N ASN A 155 -4.51 -3.70 11.29
CA ASN A 155 -4.44 -4.30 9.96
C ASN A 155 -5.40 -3.59 9.01
N LEU A 156 -4.87 -3.14 7.87
CA LEU A 156 -5.64 -2.58 6.78
C LEU A 156 -5.91 -3.67 5.75
N LEU A 157 -7.15 -3.85 5.33
CA LEU A 157 -7.60 -4.88 4.39
C LEU A 157 -8.43 -4.23 3.28
N PHE A 158 -8.15 -4.59 2.03
CA PHE A 158 -8.82 -4.03 0.86
C PHE A 158 -9.71 -5.08 0.20
N ASN A 159 -10.97 -4.72 -0.06
CA ASN A 159 -11.94 -5.56 -0.75
C ASN A 159 -12.58 -4.80 -1.91
N SER A 160 -12.55 -5.38 -3.11
CA SER A 160 -13.13 -4.78 -4.32
C SER A 160 -13.39 -5.84 -5.40
N SER A 161 -14.20 -5.50 -6.40
CA SER A 161 -14.23 -6.25 -7.66
C SER A 161 -13.05 -5.90 -8.59
N ASP A 162 -12.33 -4.81 -8.30
CA ASP A 162 -11.09 -4.48 -8.98
C ASP A 162 -9.93 -5.32 -8.42
N SER A 163 -9.35 -6.19 -9.27
CA SER A 163 -8.25 -7.08 -8.89
C SER A 163 -6.95 -6.35 -8.55
N GLY A 164 -6.81 -5.08 -8.94
CA GLY A 164 -5.69 -4.24 -8.53
C GLY A 164 -5.73 -3.86 -7.05
N PHE A 165 -6.91 -3.91 -6.42
CA PHE A 165 -7.12 -3.57 -5.00
C PHE A 165 -7.55 -4.75 -4.15
N ASN A 166 -8.27 -5.71 -4.73
CA ASN A 166 -8.86 -6.80 -3.96
C ASN A 166 -7.80 -7.69 -3.30
N GLY A 167 -7.93 -7.89 -2.00
CA GLY A 167 -7.04 -8.75 -1.22
C GLY A 167 -5.70 -8.11 -0.84
N LEU A 168 -5.49 -6.82 -1.14
CA LEU A 168 -4.35 -6.10 -0.57
C LEU A 168 -4.50 -6.01 0.95
N SER A 169 -3.37 -6.03 1.65
CA SER A 169 -3.32 -5.83 3.10
C SER A 169 -2.05 -5.12 3.52
N GLU A 170 -2.12 -4.46 4.66
CA GLU A 170 -0.98 -3.82 5.31
C GLU A 170 -1.13 -3.88 6.83
N THR A 171 -0.04 -4.21 7.54
CA THR A 171 0.01 -4.06 8.99
C THR A 171 0.68 -2.73 9.31
N LEU A 172 -0.06 -1.85 9.96
CA LEU A 172 0.41 -0.57 10.46
C LEU A 172 0.67 -0.66 11.95
N SER A 173 1.55 0.21 12.44
CA SER A 173 1.83 0.29 13.87
C SER A 173 1.97 1.74 14.32
N VAL A 174 1.69 1.98 15.60
CA VAL A 174 1.86 3.28 16.23
C VAL A 174 2.20 3.11 17.71
N ASN A 175 3.03 4.02 18.24
CA ASN A 175 3.45 3.97 19.63
C ASN A 175 2.35 4.55 20.53
N VAL A 176 1.88 3.76 21.48
CA VAL A 176 0.94 4.18 22.53
C VAL A 176 1.73 4.45 23.80
N ILE A 177 1.55 5.64 24.35
CA ILE A 177 2.23 6.12 25.57
C ILE A 177 1.27 5.92 26.75
N ASP A 178 1.75 5.22 27.76
CA ASP A 178 1.04 5.03 29.03
C ASP A 178 1.09 6.34 29.82
N ASN A 179 -0.06 6.78 30.33
CA ASN A 179 -0.17 8.02 31.12
C ASN A 179 -0.42 7.74 32.62
N ASP A 180 -0.30 6.48 33.06
CA ASP A 180 -0.56 5.99 34.40
C ASP A 180 0.74 5.80 35.22
N PHE A 181 1.47 6.89 35.44
CA PHE A 181 2.78 6.87 36.11
C PHE A 181 2.75 6.50 37.61
N GLN A 182 1.58 6.50 38.27
CA GLN A 182 1.36 5.88 39.58
C GLN A 182 -0.04 5.26 39.64
N ARG A 183 -0.20 4.12 40.31
CA ARG A 183 -1.53 3.58 40.62
C ARG A 183 -2.20 4.46 41.67
N SER A 184 -3.27 5.17 41.32
CA SER A 184 -4.06 5.91 42.30
C SER A 184 -4.80 4.93 43.22
N THR A 185 -4.76 5.16 44.53
CA THR A 185 -5.67 4.49 45.48
C THR A 185 -7.03 5.19 45.58
N ASP A 186 -7.19 6.33 44.91
CA ASP A 186 -8.45 7.08 44.84
C ASP A 186 -9.38 6.42 43.82
N THR A 187 -10.46 5.83 44.33
CA THR A 187 -11.49 5.15 43.52
C THR A 187 -12.37 6.11 42.71
N LEU A 188 -12.22 7.42 42.89
CA LEU A 188 -12.96 8.45 42.15
C LEU A 188 -12.15 9.06 41.00
N LYS A 189 -10.89 8.69 40.83
CA LYS A 189 -10.03 9.23 39.75
C LYS A 189 -10.43 8.65 38.41
N LEU A 190 -10.64 9.50 37.40
CA LEU A 190 -10.88 9.05 36.03
C LEU A 190 -9.56 8.64 35.37
N PRO A 191 -9.55 7.66 34.45
CA PRO A 191 -8.38 7.30 33.63
C PRO A 191 -7.67 8.53 33.05
N SER A 192 -8.45 9.45 32.47
CA SER A 192 -7.96 10.70 31.88
C SER A 192 -7.33 11.72 32.85
N ASP A 193 -7.43 11.52 34.16
CA ASP A 193 -6.98 12.53 35.13
C ASP A 193 -5.47 12.47 35.41
N GLY A 194 -4.74 11.45 34.92
CA GLY A 194 -3.28 11.31 34.95
C GLY A 194 -2.66 11.35 36.35
N ASN A 195 -1.82 10.40 36.73
CA ASN A 195 -1.12 10.46 38.03
C ASN A 195 0.22 11.20 37.90
N ASN A 196 0.16 12.53 38.01
CA ASN A 196 1.32 13.44 38.08
C ASN A 196 1.97 13.49 39.47
#